data_AF-A0AAV1LCS2-F1
#
_entry.id   AF-A0AAV1LCS2-F1
#
_cell.length_a   1.000
_cell.length_b   1.000
_cell.length_c   1.000
_cell.angle_alpha   90.00
_cell.angle_beta   90.00
_cell.angle_gamma   90.00
#
_symmetry.space_group_name_H-M   'P 1'
#
loop_
_entity.id
_entity.type
_entity.pdbx_description
1 polymer ?
#
loop_
_entity_poly.entity_id
_entity_poly.type
_entity_poly.pdbx_seq_one_letter_code
_entity_poly.pdbx_strand_id
1 'polypeptide(L)'
;MRQKYFSSSIIIFKKAMNRNQFKYALSDCIEETGRENLKTIIESIYRITGRQNMEQALVVFGQCFHVDNLISPFQRINKVSNKRDSLTFLTSLIQITSSSNIDEACNCIRALTVKKMAVLDILEQIRFKSGHNDIIDFFRKLIALTATQSLQSAWAVLFSLTSVRDIFVLFNTLSTYTEVDVINFFQTMLRITNTTNIRAAASILFKITGIYQLLDCIREIHNIVNKDVNHFFEVFITLSKRFQLEEAILVLENYTGAPGKASPQPTARHPF
;
A
#
# COMPACT_ATOMS: atom_id res chain seq x y z
N MET A 1 -11.02 28.92 -40.76
CA MET A 1 -11.36 28.41 -39.40
C MET A 1 -10.43 27.31 -38.91
N ARG A 2 -10.21 26.19 -39.62
CA ARG A 2 -9.37 25.05 -39.16
C ARG A 2 -7.94 25.42 -38.68
N GLN A 3 -7.26 26.34 -39.34
CA GLN A 3 -5.90 26.77 -38.94
C GLN A 3 -5.85 27.48 -37.57
N LYS A 4 -6.89 28.22 -37.17
CA LYS A 4 -6.98 28.86 -35.86
C LYS A 4 -7.15 27.82 -34.74
N TYR A 5 -7.91 26.75 -34.98
CA TYR A 5 -8.06 25.66 -34.02
C TYR A 5 -6.76 24.86 -33.88
N PHE A 6 -6.09 24.55 -34.99
CA PHE A 6 -4.84 23.78 -34.96
C PHE A 6 -3.70 24.51 -34.23
N SER A 7 -3.51 25.81 -34.52
CA SER A 7 -2.49 26.62 -33.83
C SER A 7 -2.76 26.72 -32.33
N SER A 8 -4.01 26.96 -31.92
CA SER A 8 -4.39 26.95 -30.50
C SER A 8 -4.13 25.59 -29.83
N SER A 9 -4.43 24.47 -30.49
CA SER A 9 -4.15 23.13 -29.95
C SER A 9 -2.65 22.89 -29.72
N ILE A 10 -1.79 23.36 -30.62
CA ILE A 10 -0.32 23.26 -30.45
C ILE A 10 0.12 24.08 -29.23
N ILE A 11 -0.42 25.28 -29.04
CA ILE A 11 -0.08 26.15 -27.90
C ILE A 11 -0.47 25.47 -26.58
N ILE A 12 -1.69 24.93 -26.51
CA ILE A 12 -2.18 24.21 -25.32
C ILE A 12 -1.30 22.99 -25.02
N PHE A 13 -0.98 22.19 -26.04
CA PHE A 13 -0.15 20.99 -25.86
C PHE A 13 1.26 21.33 -25.38
N LYS A 14 1.90 22.32 -26.01
CA LYS A 14 3.20 22.86 -25.57
C LYS A 14 3.18 23.32 -24.12
N LYS A 15 2.13 24.03 -23.71
CA LYS A 15 1.94 24.48 -22.33
C LYS A 15 1.81 23.31 -21.37
N ALA A 16 0.96 22.33 -21.70
CA ALA A 16 0.75 21.14 -20.86
C ALA A 16 2.02 20.29 -20.68
N MET A 17 2.89 20.27 -21.69
CA MET A 17 4.20 19.58 -21.63
C MET A 17 5.34 20.45 -21.10
N ASN A 18 5.10 21.74 -20.87
CA ASN A 18 6.12 22.75 -20.54
C ASN A 18 7.30 22.76 -21.53
N ARG A 19 6.99 22.92 -22.83
CA ARG A 19 8.00 22.97 -23.91
C ARG A 19 7.74 24.11 -24.88
N ASN A 20 8.81 24.78 -25.29
CA ASN A 20 8.75 25.87 -26.27
C ASN A 20 8.59 25.38 -27.71
N GLN A 21 9.04 24.17 -28.03
CA GLN A 21 8.90 23.58 -29.37
C GLN A 21 7.94 22.41 -29.35
N PHE A 22 7.04 22.36 -30.33
CA PHE A 22 6.03 21.30 -30.43
C PHE A 22 6.65 19.91 -30.65
N LYS A 23 7.74 19.83 -31.43
CA LYS A 23 8.49 18.59 -31.63
C LYS A 23 8.92 17.96 -30.31
N TYR A 24 9.55 18.74 -29.42
CA TYR A 24 9.99 18.23 -28.11
C TYR A 24 8.82 17.90 -27.19
N ALA A 25 7.73 18.69 -27.23
CA ALA A 25 6.52 18.35 -26.48
C ALA A 25 5.98 16.97 -26.86
N LEU A 26 5.97 16.62 -28.15
CA LEU A 26 5.53 15.32 -28.65
C LEU A 26 6.51 14.21 -28.26
N SER A 27 7.80 14.43 -28.50
CA SER A 27 8.85 13.46 -28.18
C SER A 27 8.83 13.08 -26.70
N ASP A 28 8.82 14.06 -25.81
CA ASP A 28 8.83 13.81 -24.36
C ASP A 28 7.54 13.10 -23.91
N CYS A 29 6.39 13.44 -24.48
CA CYS A 29 5.12 12.79 -24.13
C CYS A 29 5.12 11.31 -24.52
N ILE A 30 5.59 10.98 -25.73
CA ILE A 30 5.75 9.61 -26.22
C ILE A 30 6.80 8.86 -25.38
N GLU A 31 7.93 9.52 -25.12
CA GLU A 31 9.05 9.00 -24.37
C GLU A 31 8.62 8.61 -22.95
N GLU A 32 8.06 9.54 -22.19
CA GLU A 32 7.78 9.34 -20.76
C GLU A 32 6.55 8.47 -20.48
N THR A 33 5.69 8.27 -21.47
CA THR A 33 4.58 7.31 -21.37
C THR A 33 4.96 5.93 -21.90
N GLY A 34 6.08 5.81 -22.62
CA GLY A 34 6.50 4.56 -23.26
C GLY A 34 5.57 4.11 -24.39
N ARG A 35 4.79 5.03 -24.98
CA ARG A 35 3.78 4.71 -26.00
C ARG A 35 4.01 5.48 -27.28
N GLU A 36 3.94 4.80 -28.42
CA GLU A 36 4.18 5.41 -29.73
C GLU A 36 2.98 6.22 -30.26
N ASN A 37 1.77 5.93 -29.77
CA ASN A 37 0.55 6.52 -30.30
C ASN A 37 0.02 7.67 -29.40
N LEU A 38 0.15 8.91 -29.90
CA LEU A 38 -0.32 10.11 -29.22
C LEU A 38 -1.83 10.10 -28.93
N LYS A 39 -2.65 9.60 -29.85
CA LYS A 39 -4.11 9.52 -29.64
C LYS A 39 -4.40 8.66 -28.41
N THR A 40 -3.78 7.49 -28.32
CA THR A 40 -3.92 6.58 -27.18
C THR A 40 -3.43 7.20 -25.87
N ILE A 41 -2.34 7.98 -25.90
CA ILE A 41 -1.84 8.71 -24.73
C ILE A 41 -2.89 9.72 -24.23
N ILE A 42 -3.39 10.57 -25.13
CA ILE A 42 -4.36 11.62 -24.79
C ILE A 42 -5.67 11.00 -24.26
N GLU A 43 -6.20 9.98 -24.93
CA GLU A 43 -7.38 9.25 -24.47
C GLU A 43 -7.17 8.61 -23.09
N SER A 44 -5.97 8.07 -22.82
CA SER A 44 -5.63 7.54 -21.51
C SER A 44 -5.58 8.62 -20.44
N ILE A 45 -4.99 9.79 -20.73
CA ILE A 45 -4.95 10.93 -19.80
C ILE A 45 -6.37 11.39 -19.45
N TYR A 46 -7.24 11.51 -20.46
CA TYR A 46 -8.64 11.91 -20.26
C TYR A 46 -9.42 10.89 -19.44
N ARG A 47 -9.22 9.60 -19.70
CA ARG A 47 -9.80 8.52 -18.89
C ARG A 47 -9.29 8.53 -17.44
N ILE A 48 -7.98 8.65 -17.24
CA ILE A 48 -7.33 8.67 -15.91
C ILE A 48 -7.82 9.87 -15.09
N THR A 49 -7.97 11.04 -15.71
CA THR A 49 -8.40 12.27 -15.03
C THR A 49 -9.93 12.41 -14.94
N GLY A 50 -10.69 11.67 -15.75
CA GLY A 50 -12.12 11.88 -15.91
C GLY A 50 -12.44 13.26 -16.49
N ARG A 51 -11.60 13.77 -17.40
CA ARG A 51 -11.74 15.09 -18.04
C ARG A 51 -11.79 14.97 -19.55
N GLN A 52 -12.32 16.00 -20.21
CA GLN A 52 -12.56 15.98 -21.66
C GLN A 52 -11.55 16.82 -22.45
N ASN A 53 -10.68 17.58 -21.76
CA ASN A 53 -9.65 18.39 -22.41
C ASN A 53 -8.37 18.47 -21.58
N MET A 54 -7.29 18.84 -22.27
CA MET A 54 -5.94 18.88 -21.73
C MET A 54 -5.74 19.91 -20.61
N GLU A 55 -6.42 21.06 -20.68
CA GLU A 55 -6.28 22.11 -19.65
C GLU A 55 -6.89 21.65 -18.32
N GLN A 56 -8.06 21.02 -18.37
CA GLN A 56 -8.68 20.42 -17.20
C GLN A 56 -7.85 19.26 -16.64
N ALA A 57 -7.30 18.41 -17.52
CA ALA A 57 -6.40 17.34 -17.09
C ALA A 57 -5.17 17.92 -16.38
N LEU A 58 -4.57 18.99 -16.92
CA LEU A 58 -3.43 19.68 -16.31
C LEU A 58 -3.74 20.20 -14.91
N VAL A 59 -4.93 20.80 -14.70
CA VAL A 59 -5.37 21.25 -13.38
C VAL A 59 -5.43 20.09 -12.37
N VAL A 60 -5.99 18.95 -12.78
CA VAL A 60 -6.07 17.75 -11.91
C VAL A 60 -4.67 17.25 -11.54
N PHE A 61 -3.76 17.13 -12.52
CA PHE A 61 -2.38 16.74 -12.24
C PHE A 61 -1.66 17.73 -11.33
N GLY A 62 -1.90 19.03 -11.50
CA GLY A 62 -1.32 20.05 -10.63
C GLY A 62 -1.81 19.97 -9.18
N GLN A 63 -3.09 19.66 -8.97
CA GLN A 63 -3.65 19.45 -7.63
C GLN A 63 -3.18 18.12 -7.00
N CYS A 64 -3.04 17.06 -7.80
CA CYS A 64 -2.64 15.74 -7.31
C CYS A 64 -1.16 15.67 -6.94
N PHE A 65 -0.31 16.26 -7.78
CA PHE A 65 1.15 16.06 -7.74
C PHE A 65 1.95 17.32 -7.45
N HIS A 66 1.30 18.48 -7.30
CA HIS A 66 1.94 19.79 -7.09
C HIS A 66 2.91 20.15 -8.23
N VAL A 67 2.44 20.02 -9.46
CA VAL A 67 3.20 20.26 -10.70
C VAL A 67 2.46 21.23 -11.61
N ASP A 68 3.18 21.89 -12.51
CA ASP A 68 2.64 22.82 -13.51
C ASP A 68 2.54 22.20 -14.92
N ASN A 69 2.95 20.93 -15.08
CA ASN A 69 3.02 20.22 -16.36
C ASN A 69 2.79 18.70 -16.19
N LEU A 70 2.53 18.01 -17.30
CA LEU A 70 2.26 16.57 -17.33
C LEU A 70 3.52 15.70 -17.42
N ILE A 71 4.65 16.24 -17.88
CA ILE A 71 5.90 15.49 -18.05
C ILE A 71 6.55 15.16 -16.70
N SER A 72 6.60 16.13 -15.79
CA SER A 72 7.21 15.99 -14.47
C SER A 72 6.62 14.84 -13.64
N PRO A 73 5.28 14.67 -13.52
CA PRO A 73 4.72 13.54 -12.81
C PRO A 73 4.99 12.22 -13.53
N PHE A 74 5.00 12.15 -14.86
CA PHE A 74 5.34 10.92 -15.60
C PHE A 74 6.77 10.48 -15.34
N GLN A 75 7.74 11.40 -15.43
CA GLN A 75 9.14 11.15 -15.12
C GLN A 75 9.32 10.62 -13.70
N ARG A 76 8.64 11.26 -12.75
CA ARG A 76 8.74 10.88 -11.34
C ARG A 76 8.09 9.53 -11.08
N ILE A 77 6.96 9.23 -11.70
CA ILE A 77 6.33 7.91 -11.66
C ILE A 77 7.27 6.85 -12.23
N ASN A 78 7.89 7.09 -13.38
CA ASN A 78 8.82 6.15 -14.00
C ASN A 78 10.02 5.83 -13.08
N LYS A 79 10.52 6.83 -12.33
CA LYS A 79 11.56 6.63 -11.29
C LYS A 79 11.05 5.84 -10.08
N VAL A 80 9.80 6.05 -9.68
CA VAL A 80 9.22 5.33 -8.52
C VAL A 80 8.88 3.88 -8.89
N SER A 81 8.38 3.64 -10.09
CA SER A 81 7.96 2.33 -10.57
C SER A 81 9.09 1.50 -11.20
N ASN A 82 10.25 2.12 -11.49
CA ASN A 82 11.33 1.56 -12.29
C ASN A 82 10.86 1.03 -13.66
N LYS A 83 9.76 1.56 -14.19
CA LYS A 83 9.14 1.16 -15.46
C LYS A 83 8.74 2.40 -16.24
N ARG A 84 9.06 2.43 -17.54
CA ARG A 84 8.72 3.52 -18.45
C ARG A 84 7.29 3.37 -18.99
N ASP A 85 6.32 3.35 -18.07
CA ASP A 85 4.89 3.28 -18.37
C ASP A 85 4.06 3.92 -17.26
N SER A 86 4.17 5.25 -17.18
CA SER A 86 3.48 6.07 -16.19
C SER A 86 1.95 5.97 -16.27
N LEU A 87 1.38 5.76 -17.45
CA LEU A 87 -0.08 5.67 -17.64
C LEU A 87 -0.67 4.37 -17.09
N THR A 88 0.02 3.24 -17.29
CA THR A 88 -0.40 1.96 -16.71
C THR A 88 -0.26 1.96 -15.19
N PHE A 89 0.78 2.62 -14.66
CA PHE A 89 0.92 2.84 -13.23
C PHE A 89 -0.26 3.61 -12.64
N LEU A 90 -0.61 4.77 -13.24
CA LEU A 90 -1.75 5.58 -12.79
C LEU A 90 -3.08 4.81 -12.89
N THR A 91 -3.27 4.05 -13.97
CA THR A 91 -4.45 3.19 -14.13
C THR A 91 -4.50 2.12 -13.03
N SER A 92 -3.36 1.52 -12.67
CA SER A 92 -3.28 0.52 -11.61
C SER A 92 -3.57 1.13 -10.23
N LEU A 93 -3.13 2.36 -9.97
CA LEU A 93 -3.49 3.09 -8.75
C LEU A 93 -5.00 3.27 -8.63
N ILE A 94 -5.66 3.77 -9.69
CA ILE A 94 -7.11 3.95 -9.74
C ILE A 94 -7.84 2.64 -9.43
N GLN A 95 -7.38 1.52 -10.00
CA GLN A 95 -7.96 0.20 -9.77
C GLN A 95 -7.81 -0.26 -8.31
N ILE A 96 -6.61 -0.14 -7.74
CA ILE A 96 -6.28 -0.58 -6.37
C ILE A 96 -7.02 0.24 -5.31
N THR A 97 -7.22 1.53 -5.56
CA THR A 97 -8.02 2.41 -4.70
C THR A 97 -9.52 2.33 -5.02
N SER A 98 -9.93 1.48 -5.98
CA SER A 98 -11.29 1.34 -6.48
C SER A 98 -11.96 2.70 -6.76
N SER A 99 -11.19 3.64 -7.32
CA SER A 99 -11.63 5.02 -7.57
C SER A 99 -12.10 5.19 -9.01
N SER A 100 -12.86 6.24 -9.28
CA SER A 100 -13.31 6.53 -10.65
C SER A 100 -12.26 7.27 -11.48
N ASN A 101 -11.38 8.03 -10.81
CA ASN A 101 -10.36 8.88 -11.41
C ASN A 101 -9.14 9.04 -10.50
N ILE A 102 -8.08 9.65 -11.04
CA ILE A 102 -6.80 9.81 -10.33
C ILE A 102 -6.88 10.77 -9.13
N ASP A 103 -7.79 11.73 -9.13
CA ASP A 103 -7.93 12.68 -8.01
C ASP A 103 -8.47 11.97 -6.77
N GLU A 104 -9.52 11.16 -6.94
CA GLU A 104 -10.03 10.28 -5.88
C GLU A 104 -8.99 9.28 -5.39
N ALA A 105 -8.24 8.67 -6.31
CA ALA A 105 -7.15 7.75 -5.96
C ALA A 105 -6.06 8.48 -5.15
N CYS A 106 -5.70 9.71 -5.53
CA CYS A 106 -4.75 10.54 -4.80
C CYS A 106 -5.24 10.88 -3.39
N ASN A 107 -6.54 11.17 -3.23
CA ASN A 107 -7.14 11.40 -1.91
C ASN A 107 -7.12 10.16 -1.03
N CYS A 108 -7.35 8.97 -1.60
CA CYS A 108 -7.14 7.70 -0.89
C CYS A 108 -5.70 7.56 -0.38
N ILE A 109 -4.70 7.79 -1.24
CA ILE A 109 -3.29 7.66 -0.85
C ILE A 109 -2.92 8.69 0.23
N ARG A 110 -3.41 9.93 0.10
CA ARG A 110 -3.22 10.97 1.13
C ARG A 110 -3.80 10.56 2.49
N ALA A 111 -4.92 9.84 2.52
CA ALA A 111 -5.55 9.38 3.76
C ALA A 111 -4.75 8.31 4.52
N LEU A 112 -3.71 7.72 3.92
CA LEU A 112 -2.85 6.74 4.60
C LEU A 112 -1.88 7.36 5.62
N THR A 113 -1.67 8.67 5.56
CA THR A 113 -0.75 9.39 6.45
C THR A 113 -1.39 10.66 6.98
N VAL A 114 -0.98 11.10 8.16
CA VAL A 114 -1.38 12.39 8.72
C VAL A 114 -0.49 13.54 8.25
N LYS A 115 0.62 13.22 7.55
CA LYS A 115 1.59 14.19 7.06
C LYS A 115 1.08 14.87 5.79
N LYS A 116 1.25 16.19 5.70
CA LYS A 116 0.98 16.96 4.49
C LYS A 116 2.16 16.84 3.53
N MET A 117 1.99 16.10 2.43
CA MET A 117 3.00 15.92 1.39
C MET A 117 2.36 15.54 0.05
N ALA A 118 3.12 15.62 -1.05
CA ALA A 118 2.61 15.25 -2.36
C ALA A 118 2.43 13.73 -2.47
N VAL A 119 1.47 13.28 -3.28
CA VAL A 119 1.14 11.84 -3.41
C VAL A 119 2.35 11.01 -3.86
N LEU A 120 3.17 11.53 -4.78
CA LEU A 120 4.37 10.83 -5.23
C LEU A 120 5.41 10.67 -4.11
N ASP A 121 5.52 11.64 -3.20
CA ASP A 121 6.38 11.53 -2.01
C ASP A 121 5.86 10.43 -1.07
N ILE A 122 4.54 10.34 -0.90
CA ILE A 122 3.89 9.30 -0.07
C ILE A 122 4.22 7.92 -0.64
N LEU A 123 3.97 7.71 -1.94
CA LEU A 123 4.21 6.42 -2.61
C LEU A 123 5.69 6.01 -2.54
N GLU A 124 6.59 6.97 -2.75
CA GLU A 124 8.03 6.76 -2.64
C GLU A 124 8.45 6.39 -1.21
N GLN A 125 7.94 7.09 -0.19
CA GLN A 125 8.21 6.74 1.20
C GLN A 125 7.60 5.41 1.60
N ILE A 126 6.42 5.04 1.09
CA ILE A 126 5.85 3.70 1.34
C ILE A 126 6.78 2.64 0.78
N ARG A 127 7.24 2.79 -0.48
CA ARG A 127 8.19 1.86 -1.10
C ARG A 127 9.44 1.67 -0.24
N PHE A 128 10.06 2.77 0.19
CA PHE A 128 11.29 2.69 0.98
C PHE A 128 11.07 2.15 2.40
N LYS A 129 10.06 2.66 3.12
CA LYS A 129 9.85 2.31 4.54
C LYS A 129 9.19 0.95 4.75
N SER A 130 8.42 0.47 3.79
CA SER A 130 7.85 -0.89 3.85
C SER A 130 8.89 -1.98 3.54
N GLY A 131 10.02 -1.61 2.91
CA GLY A 131 11.00 -2.55 2.35
C GLY A 131 10.56 -3.17 1.02
N HIS A 132 9.41 -2.78 0.46
CA HIS A 132 8.83 -3.41 -0.74
C HIS A 132 9.06 -2.58 -2.00
N ASN A 133 9.80 -3.12 -2.96
CA ASN A 133 10.29 -2.38 -4.13
C ASN A 133 9.21 -1.96 -5.15
N ASP A 134 8.14 -2.74 -5.33
CA ASP A 134 7.05 -2.41 -6.27
C ASP A 134 5.81 -1.97 -5.51
N ILE A 135 5.55 -0.66 -5.48
CA ILE A 135 4.44 -0.07 -4.72
C ILE A 135 3.05 -0.59 -5.14
N ILE A 136 2.87 -0.97 -6.41
CA ILE A 136 1.60 -1.52 -6.91
C ILE A 136 1.44 -2.95 -6.41
N ASP A 137 2.50 -3.75 -6.45
CA ASP A 137 2.50 -5.10 -5.86
C ASP A 137 2.29 -5.05 -4.34
N PHE A 138 2.94 -4.10 -3.65
CA PHE A 138 2.76 -3.86 -2.21
C PHE A 138 1.27 -3.69 -1.87
N PHE A 139 0.57 -2.76 -2.54
CA PHE A 139 -0.85 -2.54 -2.26
C PHE A 139 -1.72 -3.73 -2.65
N ARG A 140 -1.44 -4.42 -3.75
CA ARG A 140 -2.18 -5.64 -4.14
C ARG A 140 -2.03 -6.73 -3.08
N LYS A 141 -0.82 -6.95 -2.58
CA LYS A 141 -0.57 -7.91 -1.51
C LYS A 141 -1.22 -7.49 -0.21
N LEU A 142 -1.21 -6.20 0.13
CA LEU A 142 -1.91 -5.68 1.30
C LEU A 142 -3.43 -5.95 1.25
N ILE A 143 -4.05 -5.69 0.10
CA ILE A 143 -5.46 -5.99 -0.15
C ILE A 143 -5.73 -7.50 0.00
N ALA A 144 -4.89 -8.34 -0.60
CA ALA A 144 -5.02 -9.80 -0.49
C ALA A 144 -4.86 -10.31 0.96
N LEU A 145 -3.83 -9.84 1.68
CA LEU A 145 -3.55 -10.21 3.07
C LEU A 145 -4.66 -9.80 4.03
N THR A 146 -5.38 -8.73 3.71
CA THR A 146 -6.53 -8.28 4.51
C THR A 146 -7.86 -8.88 4.03
N ALA A 147 -7.85 -9.66 2.94
CA ALA A 147 -9.03 -10.20 2.28
C ALA A 147 -10.08 -9.13 1.97
N THR A 148 -9.64 -7.97 1.45
CA THR A 148 -10.50 -6.85 1.07
C THR A 148 -10.49 -6.62 -0.44
N GLN A 149 -11.26 -5.62 -0.91
CA GLN A 149 -11.38 -5.29 -2.34
C GLN A 149 -10.68 -3.98 -2.73
N SER A 150 -10.30 -3.16 -1.76
CA SER A 150 -9.69 -1.84 -2.00
C SER A 150 -8.66 -1.50 -0.94
N LEU A 151 -7.73 -0.62 -1.30
CA LEU A 151 -6.68 -0.16 -0.39
C LEU A 151 -7.23 0.54 0.86
N GLN A 152 -8.30 1.32 0.72
CA GLN A 152 -8.98 1.97 1.84
C GLN A 152 -9.52 0.94 2.84
N SER A 153 -10.14 -0.12 2.33
CA SER A 153 -10.69 -1.19 3.16
C SER A 153 -9.56 -1.97 3.85
N ALA A 154 -8.49 -2.28 3.11
CA ALA A 154 -7.30 -2.91 3.66
C ALA A 154 -6.68 -2.07 4.79
N TRP A 155 -6.57 -0.76 4.57
CA TRP A 155 -6.05 0.17 5.57
C TRP A 155 -6.94 0.25 6.82
N ALA A 156 -8.26 0.27 6.66
CA ALA A 156 -9.20 0.25 7.77
C ALA A 156 -9.06 -1.03 8.63
N VAL A 157 -8.80 -2.19 7.99
CA VAL A 157 -8.50 -3.44 8.71
C VAL A 157 -7.23 -3.28 9.53
N LEU A 158 -6.13 -2.82 8.94
CA LEU A 158 -4.87 -2.62 9.66
C LEU A 158 -5.00 -1.62 10.81
N PHE A 159 -5.69 -0.51 10.58
CA PHE A 159 -5.98 0.47 11.62
C PHE A 159 -6.77 -0.17 12.77
N SER A 160 -7.78 -0.99 12.49
CA SER A 160 -8.57 -1.65 13.54
C SER A 160 -7.77 -2.64 14.40
N LEU A 161 -6.66 -3.18 13.88
CA LEU A 161 -5.81 -4.15 14.59
C LEU A 161 -4.63 -3.51 15.31
N THR A 162 -4.16 -2.35 14.83
CA THR A 162 -2.94 -1.70 15.31
C THR A 162 -3.21 -0.39 16.03
N SER A 163 -4.39 0.21 15.85
CA SER A 163 -4.73 1.58 16.29
C SER A 163 -3.80 2.67 15.74
N VAL A 164 -2.99 2.38 14.71
CA VAL A 164 -2.06 3.33 14.11
C VAL A 164 -2.67 3.98 12.87
N ARG A 165 -2.86 5.30 12.92
CA ARG A 165 -3.46 6.09 11.82
C ARG A 165 -2.50 6.46 10.70
N ASP A 166 -1.20 6.52 10.98
CA ASP A 166 -0.17 6.90 10.01
C ASP A 166 0.62 5.67 9.57
N ILE A 167 0.53 5.34 8.28
CA ILE A 167 1.23 4.20 7.68
C ILE A 167 2.74 4.23 7.93
N PHE A 168 3.36 5.41 8.00
CA PHE A 168 4.79 5.50 8.27
C PHE A 168 5.14 5.17 9.72
N VAL A 169 4.25 5.48 10.66
CA VAL A 169 4.41 5.08 12.05
C VAL A 169 4.27 3.57 12.16
N LEU A 170 3.31 2.96 11.45
CA LEU A 170 3.17 1.50 11.41
C LEU A 170 4.46 0.83 10.94
N PHE A 171 5.03 1.29 9.81
CA PHE A 171 6.27 0.72 9.27
C PHE A 171 7.45 0.89 10.22
N ASN A 172 7.64 2.10 10.76
CA ASN A 172 8.72 2.36 11.70
C ASN A 172 8.59 1.46 12.95
N THR A 173 7.38 1.31 13.50
CA THR A 173 7.15 0.44 14.66
C THR A 173 7.36 -1.03 14.34
N LEU A 174 6.99 -1.52 13.14
CA LEU A 174 7.31 -2.89 12.77
C LEU A 174 8.82 -3.09 12.61
N SER A 175 9.53 -2.12 12.02
CA SER A 175 10.98 -2.21 11.82
C SER A 175 11.81 -2.25 13.11
N THR A 176 11.22 -1.91 14.27
CA THR A 176 11.91 -2.09 15.57
C THR A 176 11.90 -3.53 16.06
N TYR A 177 11.03 -4.39 15.51
CA TYR A 177 10.84 -5.77 15.96
C TYR A 177 11.13 -6.81 14.88
N THR A 178 11.24 -6.37 13.63
CA THR A 178 11.53 -7.22 12.48
C THR A 178 12.40 -6.50 11.44
N GLU A 179 13.37 -7.21 10.87
CA GLU A 179 14.24 -6.71 9.79
C GLU A 179 13.70 -6.99 8.38
N VAL A 180 12.68 -7.85 8.24
CA VAL A 180 12.07 -8.16 6.94
C VAL A 180 11.05 -7.11 6.50
N ASP A 181 10.75 -7.08 5.20
CA ASP A 181 9.70 -6.20 4.66
C ASP A 181 8.32 -6.51 5.26
N VAL A 182 7.48 -5.49 5.31
CA VAL A 182 6.18 -5.54 6.00
C VAL A 182 5.25 -6.61 5.42
N ILE A 183 5.33 -6.86 4.11
CA ILE A 183 4.50 -7.87 3.44
C ILE A 183 4.94 -9.27 3.83
N ASN A 184 6.24 -9.56 3.77
CA ASN A 184 6.79 -10.85 4.20
C ASN A 184 6.55 -11.10 5.68
N PHE A 185 6.67 -10.08 6.53
CA PHE A 185 6.32 -10.20 7.95
C PHE A 185 4.87 -10.67 8.14
N PHE A 186 3.90 -10.01 7.48
CA PHE A 186 2.51 -10.43 7.56
C PHE A 186 2.27 -11.81 6.94
N GLN A 187 2.95 -12.17 5.85
CA GLN A 187 2.85 -13.52 5.27
C GLN A 187 3.38 -14.59 6.21
N THR A 188 4.50 -14.35 6.89
CA THR A 188 5.03 -15.25 7.92
C THR A 188 4.05 -15.39 9.07
N MET A 189 3.43 -14.29 9.50
CA MET A 189 2.38 -14.30 10.52
C MET A 189 1.15 -15.12 10.09
N LEU A 190 0.71 -15.04 8.83
CA LEU A 190 -0.37 -15.89 8.31
C LEU A 190 0.04 -17.37 8.31
N ARG A 191 1.27 -17.66 7.88
CA ARG A 191 1.79 -19.03 7.79
C ARG A 191 1.91 -19.70 9.16
N ILE A 192 2.46 -19.00 10.16
CA ILE A 192 2.61 -19.58 11.51
C ILE A 192 1.24 -19.79 12.17
N THR A 193 0.30 -18.88 11.96
CA THR A 193 -1.07 -19.01 12.49
C THR A 193 -1.95 -19.94 11.64
N ASN A 194 -1.46 -20.43 10.51
CA ASN A 194 -2.22 -21.20 9.51
C ASN A 194 -3.54 -20.52 9.11
N THR A 195 -3.49 -19.23 8.82
CA THR A 195 -4.67 -18.44 8.43
C THR A 195 -4.51 -17.83 7.04
N THR A 196 -5.62 -17.35 6.48
CA THR A 196 -5.66 -16.77 5.13
C THR A 196 -5.71 -15.24 5.13
N ASN A 197 -5.88 -14.60 6.30
CA ASN A 197 -5.94 -13.15 6.41
C ASN A 197 -5.46 -12.62 7.78
N ILE A 198 -5.02 -11.37 7.79
CA ILE A 198 -4.37 -10.74 8.95
C ILE A 198 -5.31 -10.65 10.16
N ARG A 199 -6.62 -10.49 9.96
CA ARG A 199 -7.58 -10.41 11.08
C ARG A 199 -7.64 -11.74 11.84
N ALA A 200 -7.69 -12.85 11.12
CA ALA A 200 -7.68 -14.18 11.72
C ALA A 200 -6.35 -14.47 12.43
N ALA A 201 -5.22 -14.15 11.79
CA ALA A 201 -3.89 -14.30 12.40
C ALA A 201 -3.76 -13.47 13.69
N ALA A 202 -4.16 -12.20 13.66
CA ALA A 202 -4.11 -11.32 14.82
C ALA A 202 -4.97 -11.87 15.96
N SER A 203 -6.17 -12.40 15.68
CA SER A 203 -7.03 -13.02 16.69
C SER A 203 -6.35 -14.18 17.42
N ILE A 204 -5.58 -15.02 16.71
CA ILE A 204 -4.81 -16.11 17.32
C ILE A 204 -3.70 -15.53 18.22
N LEU A 205 -2.96 -14.54 17.74
CA LEU A 205 -1.95 -13.86 18.56
C LEU A 205 -2.55 -13.20 19.80
N PHE A 206 -3.76 -12.64 19.70
CA PHE A 206 -4.46 -12.02 20.82
C PHE A 206 -4.80 -13.04 21.90
N LYS A 207 -5.25 -14.24 21.50
CA LYS A 207 -5.54 -15.33 22.45
C LYS A 207 -4.28 -15.81 23.16
N ILE A 208 -3.20 -16.00 22.40
CA ILE A 208 -1.92 -16.51 22.92
C ILE A 208 -1.30 -15.53 23.92
N THR A 209 -1.28 -14.24 23.56
CA THR A 209 -0.62 -13.20 24.38
C THR A 209 -1.53 -12.60 25.45
N GLY A 210 -2.85 -12.75 25.33
CA GLY A 210 -3.83 -12.05 26.16
C GLY A 210 -3.93 -10.55 25.87
N ILE A 211 -3.36 -10.07 24.75
CA ILE A 211 -3.30 -8.65 24.37
C ILE A 211 -4.19 -8.42 23.14
N TYR A 212 -4.94 -7.31 23.09
CA TYR A 212 -5.94 -7.05 22.04
C TYR A 212 -5.46 -6.14 20.89
N GLN A 213 -4.19 -5.74 20.89
CA GLN A 213 -3.59 -4.89 19.84
C GLN A 213 -2.38 -5.58 19.23
N LEU A 214 -2.33 -5.63 17.90
CA LEU A 214 -1.35 -6.43 17.17
C LEU A 214 0.09 -5.97 17.42
N LEU A 215 0.35 -4.66 17.45
CA LEU A 215 1.70 -4.14 17.70
C LEU A 215 2.17 -4.41 19.14
N ASP A 216 1.25 -4.40 20.10
CA ASP A 216 1.57 -4.75 21.48
C ASP A 216 1.87 -6.25 21.62
N CYS A 217 1.15 -7.13 20.90
CA CYS A 217 1.48 -8.55 20.83
C CYS A 217 2.88 -8.78 20.24
N ILE A 218 3.22 -8.09 19.15
CA ILE A 218 4.52 -8.21 18.49
C ILE A 218 5.64 -7.75 19.43
N ARG A 219 5.44 -6.63 20.13
CA ARG A 219 6.38 -6.14 21.15
C ARG A 219 6.56 -7.15 22.27
N GLU A 220 5.47 -7.73 22.78
CA GLU A 220 5.53 -8.70 23.86
C GLU A 220 6.29 -9.96 23.44
N ILE A 221 6.00 -10.49 22.25
CA ILE A 221 6.73 -11.62 21.69
C ILE A 221 8.21 -11.27 21.57
N HIS A 222 8.55 -10.12 20.97
CA HIS A 222 9.93 -9.65 20.84
C HIS A 222 10.66 -9.61 22.20
N ASN A 223 10.01 -9.07 23.23
CA ASN A 223 10.59 -8.98 24.58
C ASN A 223 10.82 -10.35 25.22
N ILE A 224 9.89 -11.29 25.03
CA ILE A 224 10.00 -12.66 25.56
C ILE A 224 11.11 -13.44 24.83
N VAL A 225 11.13 -13.38 23.49
CA VAL A 225 12.08 -14.17 22.69
C VAL A 225 13.46 -13.52 22.60
N ASN A 226 13.54 -12.21 22.90
CA ASN A 226 14.74 -11.37 22.80
C ASN A 226 15.48 -11.52 21.46
N LYS A 227 14.70 -11.58 20.37
CA LYS A 227 15.14 -11.81 18.99
C LYS A 227 14.14 -11.18 18.03
N ASP A 228 14.56 -11.04 16.78
CA ASP A 228 13.69 -10.70 15.65
C ASP A 228 12.45 -11.60 15.61
N VAL A 229 11.26 -10.99 15.53
CA VAL A 229 9.98 -11.70 15.62
C VAL A 229 9.74 -12.57 14.38
N ASN A 230 10.14 -12.11 13.19
CA ASN A 230 10.01 -12.91 11.97
C ASN A 230 10.91 -14.15 12.04
N HIS A 231 12.16 -13.99 12.49
CA HIS A 231 13.08 -15.12 12.67
C HIS A 231 12.54 -16.12 13.69
N PHE A 232 12.01 -15.65 14.82
CA PHE A 232 11.34 -16.52 15.78
C PHE A 232 10.19 -17.29 15.13
N PHE A 233 9.33 -16.62 14.36
CA PHE A 233 8.22 -17.28 13.67
C PHE A 233 8.71 -18.32 12.64
N GLU A 234 9.75 -18.02 11.88
CA GLU A 234 10.34 -18.96 10.92
C GLU A 234 10.88 -20.22 11.60
N VAL A 235 11.65 -20.07 12.68
CA VAL A 235 12.14 -21.20 13.48
C VAL A 235 10.96 -22.03 13.98
N PHE A 236 9.92 -21.38 14.50
CA PHE A 236 8.74 -22.08 15.00
C PHE A 236 8.01 -22.87 13.89
N ILE A 237 7.88 -22.30 12.70
CA ILE A 237 7.32 -22.99 11.52
C ILE A 237 8.15 -24.24 11.16
N THR A 238 9.48 -24.20 11.31
CA THR A 238 10.31 -25.39 11.02
C THR A 238 10.10 -26.53 12.01
N LEU A 239 9.86 -26.22 13.29
CA LEU A 239 9.57 -27.20 14.33
C LEU A 239 8.21 -27.87 14.12
N SER A 240 7.28 -27.14 13.48
CA SER A 240 5.89 -27.54 13.40
C SER A 240 5.31 -27.40 12.00
N LYS A 241 5.80 -28.20 11.05
CA LYS A 241 5.13 -28.33 9.73
C LYS A 241 3.72 -28.94 9.82
N ARG A 242 3.37 -29.56 10.96
CA ARG A 242 2.11 -30.29 11.17
C ARG A 242 1.19 -29.68 12.24
N PHE A 243 1.71 -28.98 13.25
CA PHE A 243 0.88 -28.40 14.31
C PHE A 243 0.63 -26.91 14.09
N GLN A 244 -0.58 -26.47 14.40
CA GLN A 244 -0.95 -25.06 14.41
C GLN A 244 -0.23 -24.35 15.58
N LEU A 245 0.03 -23.04 15.49
CA LEU A 245 0.75 -22.30 16.53
C LEU A 245 0.20 -22.55 17.94
N GLU A 246 -1.12 -22.57 18.09
CA GLU A 246 -1.79 -22.85 19.37
C GLU A 246 -1.43 -24.25 19.93
N GLU A 247 -1.42 -25.28 19.08
CA GLU A 247 -1.07 -26.65 19.47
C GLU A 247 0.41 -26.76 19.88
N ALA A 248 1.31 -26.13 19.12
CA ALA A 248 2.73 -26.17 19.42
C ALA A 248 3.06 -25.41 20.72
N ILE A 249 2.35 -24.32 21.02
CA ILE A 249 2.46 -23.64 22.32
C ILE A 249 1.94 -24.54 23.44
N LEU A 250 0.78 -25.18 23.27
CA LEU A 250 0.23 -26.11 24.25
C LEU A 250 1.21 -27.27 24.55
N VAL A 251 1.86 -27.81 23.52
CA VAL A 251 2.91 -28.82 23.70
C VAL A 251 4.07 -28.27 24.53
N LEU A 252 4.56 -27.06 24.23
CA LEU A 252 5.64 -26.43 25.01
C LEU A 252 5.24 -26.15 26.47
N GLU A 253 4.02 -25.68 26.73
CA GLU A 253 3.50 -25.47 28.09
C GLU A 253 3.47 -26.79 28.87
N ASN A 254 2.97 -27.86 28.25
CA ASN A 254 2.95 -29.20 28.85
C ASN A 254 4.36 -29.73 29.17
N TYR A 255 5.34 -29.49 28.28
CA TYR A 255 6.73 -29.91 28.51
C TYR A 255 7.44 -29.08 29.59
N THR A 256 7.07 -27.81 29.75
CA THR A 256 7.72 -26.89 30.71
C THR A 256 7.02 -26.83 32.06
N GLY A 257 5.84 -27.44 32.20
CA GLY A 257 5.06 -27.43 33.43
C GLY A 257 4.44 -26.07 33.76
N ALA A 258 4.45 -25.12 32.82
CA ALA A 258 3.77 -23.85 32.97
C ALA A 258 2.25 -24.07 32.89
N PRO A 259 1.47 -23.72 33.92
CA PRO A 259 0.02 -23.89 33.85
C PRO A 259 -0.54 -22.93 32.80
N GLY A 260 -1.11 -23.48 31.72
CA GLY A 260 -1.83 -22.70 30.72
C GLY A 260 -2.90 -21.86 31.41
N LYS A 261 -2.81 -20.53 31.30
CA LYS A 261 -3.87 -19.64 31.78
C LYS A 261 -5.11 -19.97 30.96
N ALA A 262 -6.06 -20.65 31.59
CA ALA A 262 -7.36 -20.94 31.01
C ALA A 262 -7.93 -19.67 30.36
N SER A 263 -8.29 -19.77 29.09
CA SER A 263 -9.05 -18.78 28.35
C SER A 263 -10.19 -18.24 29.23
N PRO A 264 -10.43 -16.93 29.32
CA PRO A 264 -11.60 -16.44 30.04
C PRO A 264 -12.84 -17.06 29.39
N GLN A 265 -13.54 -17.93 30.14
CA GLN A 265 -14.85 -18.39 29.74
C GLN A 265 -15.73 -17.16 29.51
N PRO A 266 -16.53 -17.12 28.44
CA PRO A 266 -17.55 -16.09 28.31
C PRO A 266 -18.51 -16.30 29.49
N THR A 267 -18.44 -15.41 30.48
CA THR A 267 -19.40 -15.37 31.58
C THR A 267 -20.78 -15.32 30.97
N ALA A 268 -21.54 -16.39 31.19
CA ALA A 268 -22.95 -16.47 30.84
C ALA A 268 -23.62 -15.19 31.32
N ARG A 269 -24.20 -14.43 30.39
CA ARG A 269 -25.12 -13.36 30.75
C ARG A 269 -26.30 -14.04 31.46
N HIS A 270 -26.38 -13.86 32.78
CA HIS A 270 -27.60 -14.13 33.51
C HIS A 270 -28.70 -13.18 33.02
N PRO A 271 -29.95 -13.67 32.94
CA PRO A 271 -31.08 -12.88 32.47
C PRO A 271 -31.60 -12.03 33.62
N PHE A 272 -31.60 -10.71 33.45
CA PHE A 272 -32.60 -9.78 33.98
C PHE A 272 -32.63 -8.55 33.06
#